data_AF-A0AA35RTB1-F1
#
_entry.id   AF-A0AA35RTB1-F1
#
_cell.length_a   1.000
_cell.length_b   1.000
_cell.length_c   1.000
_cell.angle_alpha   90.00
_cell.angle_beta   90.00
_cell.angle_gamma   90.00
#
_symmetry.space_group_name_H-M   'P 1'
#
loop_
_entity.id
_entity.type
_entity.pdbx_description
1 polymer ?
#
loop_
_entity_poly.entity_id
_entity_poly.type
_entity_poly.pdbx_seq_one_letter_code
_entity_poly.pdbx_strand_id
1 'polypeptide(L)'
;MKCFPVVSAALILAWAVASLVSGQDDLKTVYFSLIVSNGEYGFRSSGAVPSIDLALEAVRSMQVLPGYNLTYETVRNSKCTRTDSLDAFFVDTQSGASPKIAVVGCGCSPATEPVAEISHHWNITQISFAAGLSVAQRQVEVQVLFPYHSHDVKLCPGHPRSPQQVQLETTGRLHSEPERLSNDCE
;
A
#
# COMPACT_ATOMS: atom_id res chain seq x y z
N MET A 1 42.04 62.25 -0.80
CA MET A 1 40.84 61.71 -0.12
C MET A 1 40.56 60.34 -0.73
N LYS A 2 40.78 59.24 0.01
CA LYS A 2 40.70 57.85 -0.47
C LYS A 2 39.52 57.15 0.24
N CYS A 3 38.35 57.17 -0.37
CA CYS A 3 37.16 56.44 0.10
C CYS A 3 36.81 55.35 -0.93
N PHE A 4 37.56 54.25 -0.98
CA PHE A 4 37.29 53.21 -2.00
C PHE A 4 37.39 51.71 -1.59
N PRO A 5 37.83 51.27 -0.39
CA PRO A 5 37.82 49.83 -0.09
C PRO A 5 36.59 49.33 0.70
N VAL A 6 35.83 50.22 1.36
CA VAL A 6 34.80 49.79 2.34
C VAL A 6 33.52 49.25 1.68
N VAL A 7 33.16 49.77 0.50
CA VAL A 7 31.91 49.38 -0.19
C VAL A 7 31.98 47.94 -0.71
N SER A 8 33.17 47.47 -1.09
CA SER A 8 33.35 46.13 -1.66
C SER A 8 33.26 45.03 -0.60
N ALA A 9 33.82 45.25 0.59
CA ALA A 9 33.73 44.29 1.70
C ALA A 9 32.29 44.12 2.21
N ALA A 10 31.51 45.20 2.26
CA ALA A 10 30.12 45.16 2.69
C ALA A 10 29.22 44.36 1.71
N LEU A 11 29.46 44.46 0.40
CA LEU A 11 28.73 43.69 -0.62
C LEU A 11 29.07 42.19 -0.55
N ILE A 12 30.34 41.84 -0.30
CA ILE A 12 30.76 40.44 -0.16
C ILE A 12 30.15 39.82 1.11
N LEU A 13 30.15 40.55 2.23
CA LEU A 13 29.50 40.11 3.47
C LEU A 13 27.98 39.98 3.29
N ALA A 14 27.31 40.92 2.61
CA ALA A 14 25.89 40.84 2.35
C ALA A 14 25.52 39.63 1.47
N TRP A 15 26.33 39.32 0.45
CA TRP A 15 26.12 38.15 -0.40
C TRP A 15 26.37 36.84 0.37
N ALA A 16 27.43 36.78 1.18
CA ALA A 16 27.73 35.61 2.01
C ALA A 16 26.62 35.33 3.06
N VAL A 17 26.08 36.38 3.69
CA VAL A 17 24.96 36.25 4.63
C VAL A 17 23.67 35.83 3.92
N ALA A 18 23.40 36.36 2.71
CA ALA A 18 22.24 35.95 1.92
C ALA A 18 22.31 34.46 1.48
N SER A 19 23.50 33.97 1.12
CA SER A 19 23.71 32.54 0.85
C SER A 19 23.54 31.66 2.09
N LEU A 20 23.88 32.18 3.27
CA LEU A 20 23.70 31.46 4.54
C LEU A 20 22.22 31.38 4.98
N VAL A 21 21.40 32.37 4.59
CA VAL A 21 19.97 32.46 4.94
C VAL A 21 19.07 31.65 4.00
N SER A 22 19.56 31.24 2.83
CA SER A 22 18.75 30.56 1.81
C SER A 22 18.62 29.04 2.00
N GLY A 23 19.16 28.49 3.08
CA GLY A 23 18.99 27.08 3.48
C GLY A 23 17.64 26.80 4.14
N GLN A 24 16.54 27.30 3.59
CA GLN A 24 15.20 26.94 4.03
C GLN A 24 14.85 25.63 3.33
N ASP A 25 14.91 24.50 4.04
CA ASP A 25 14.48 23.20 3.54
C ASP A 25 12.98 23.25 3.20
N ASP A 26 12.66 23.44 1.92
CA ASP A 26 11.28 23.39 1.42
C ASP A 26 10.80 21.93 1.46
N LEU A 27 9.96 21.61 2.45
CA LEU A 27 9.44 20.26 2.67
C LEU A 27 8.45 19.87 1.57
N LYS A 28 8.86 18.96 0.70
CA LYS A 28 8.01 18.45 -0.38
C LYS A 28 7.06 17.37 0.12
N THR A 29 5.75 17.58 -0.01
CA THR A 29 4.76 16.59 0.41
C THR A 29 4.53 15.54 -0.69
N VAL A 30 4.53 14.27 -0.29
CA VAL A 30 4.34 13.10 -1.16
C VAL A 30 3.12 12.33 -0.68
N TYR A 31 2.27 11.96 -1.63
CA TYR A 31 0.98 11.35 -1.35
C TYR A 31 0.91 9.89 -1.76
N PHE A 32 0.29 9.07 -0.93
CA PHE A 32 -0.16 7.73 -1.29
C PHE A 32 -1.68 7.60 -1.09
N SER A 33 -2.28 6.66 -1.81
CA SER A 33 -3.68 6.30 -1.65
C SER A 33 -3.84 5.31 -0.51
N LEU A 34 -4.84 5.50 0.35
CA LEU A 34 -5.15 4.54 1.42
C LEU A 34 -6.56 3.98 1.21
N ILE A 35 -6.62 2.69 0.88
CA ILE A 35 -7.89 1.99 0.63
C ILE A 35 -8.04 0.83 1.63
N VAL A 36 -9.07 0.89 2.46
CA VAL A 36 -9.40 -0.11 3.47
C VAL A 36 -10.78 -0.71 3.20
N SER A 37 -11.16 -1.77 3.92
CA SER A 37 -12.50 -2.36 3.88
C SER A 37 -13.18 -2.22 5.23
N ASN A 38 -14.45 -1.85 5.25
CA ASN A 38 -15.21 -1.59 6.49
C ASN A 38 -16.27 -2.64 6.83
N GLY A 39 -16.02 -3.91 6.52
CA GLY A 39 -16.78 -5.03 7.08
C GLY A 39 -18.09 -5.35 6.40
N GLU A 40 -18.36 -4.78 5.22
CA GLU A 40 -19.57 -5.04 4.45
C GLU A 40 -19.69 -6.52 4.01
N TYR A 41 -18.55 -7.23 3.86
CA TYR A 41 -18.49 -8.67 3.53
C TYR A 41 -17.63 -9.46 4.52
N GLY A 42 -17.70 -9.12 5.80
CA GLY A 42 -17.04 -9.86 6.88
C GLY A 42 -15.53 -9.60 7.04
N PHE A 43 -14.91 -8.85 6.13
CA PHE A 43 -13.52 -8.42 6.25
C PHE A 43 -13.41 -6.94 6.64
N ARG A 44 -12.67 -6.64 7.71
CA ARG A 44 -12.45 -5.29 8.24
C ARG A 44 -10.95 -4.99 8.31
N SER A 45 -10.53 -3.93 7.63
CA SER A 45 -9.14 -3.44 7.67
C SER A 45 -9.01 -1.98 8.05
N SER A 46 -10.09 -1.30 8.47
CA SER A 46 -10.00 0.06 9.03
C SER A 46 -9.12 0.17 10.27
N GLY A 47 -8.89 -0.93 11.00
CA GLY A 47 -7.92 -0.97 12.09
C GLY A 47 -6.47 -0.70 11.65
N ALA A 48 -6.17 -0.76 10.34
CA ALA A 48 -4.85 -0.40 9.82
C ALA A 48 -4.59 1.12 9.82
N VAL A 49 -5.64 1.95 9.78
CA VAL A 49 -5.51 3.42 9.73
C VAL A 49 -4.68 3.97 10.90
N PRO A 50 -5.01 3.70 12.19
CA PRO A 50 -4.20 4.21 13.30
C PRO A 50 -2.77 3.66 13.31
N SER A 51 -2.57 2.43 12.83
CA SER A 51 -1.23 1.84 12.70
C SER A 51 -0.39 2.56 11.64
N ILE A 52 -1.01 2.97 10.53
CA ILE A 52 -0.37 3.76 9.48
C ILE A 52 -0.05 5.16 9.99
N ASP A 53 -0.96 5.80 10.72
CA ASP A 53 -0.72 7.13 11.29
C ASP A 53 0.47 7.12 12.25
N LEU A 54 0.55 6.11 13.12
CA LEU A 54 1.70 5.91 14.01
C LEU A 54 2.99 5.66 13.23
N ALA A 55 2.93 4.89 12.14
CA ALA A 55 4.09 4.65 11.27
C ALA A 55 4.56 5.95 10.57
N LEU A 56 3.65 6.80 10.11
CA LEU A 56 3.98 8.10 9.51
C LEU A 56 4.61 9.05 10.54
N GLU A 57 4.11 9.05 11.78
CA GLU A 57 4.74 9.78 12.88
C GLU A 57 6.16 9.28 13.15
N ALA A 58 6.35 7.96 13.22
CA ALA A 58 7.65 7.36 13.42
C ALA A 58 8.63 7.73 12.30
N VAL A 59 8.22 7.61 11.03
CA VAL A 59 9.04 7.98 9.86
C VAL A 59 9.49 9.44 9.92
N ARG A 60 8.58 10.34 10.32
CA ARG A 60 8.89 11.77 10.50
C ARG A 60 9.89 11.98 11.65
N SER A 61 9.67 11.33 12.79
CA SER A 61 10.52 11.47 13.97
C SER A 61 11.94 10.95 13.75
N MET A 62 12.08 9.86 12.98
CA MET A 62 13.35 9.24 12.64
C MET A 62 14.08 9.95 11.48
N GLN A 63 13.43 10.93 10.84
CA GLN A 63 13.96 11.68 9.69
C GLN A 63 14.46 10.76 8.56
N VAL A 64 13.74 9.67 8.30
CA VAL A 64 14.12 8.68 7.27
C VAL A 64 14.09 9.30 5.87
N LEU A 65 13.23 10.29 5.66
CA LEU A 65 13.03 10.99 4.38
C LEU A 65 13.27 12.50 4.55
N PRO A 66 14.53 12.96 4.61
CA PRO A 66 14.83 14.39 4.78
C PRO A 66 14.32 15.19 3.58
N GLY A 67 13.70 16.33 3.84
CA GLY A 67 13.11 17.20 2.80
C GLY A 67 11.79 16.70 2.21
N TYR A 68 11.24 15.59 2.70
CA TYR A 68 9.96 15.05 2.26
C TYR A 68 8.99 14.81 3.42
N ASN A 69 7.70 15.02 3.18
CA ASN A 69 6.63 14.66 4.10
C ASN A 69 5.70 13.65 3.44
N LEU A 70 5.69 12.41 3.93
CA LEU A 70 4.82 11.35 3.43
C LEU A 70 3.44 11.44 4.11
N THR A 71 2.37 11.45 3.33
CA THR A 71 1.00 11.51 3.84
C THR A 71 -0.01 10.88 2.88
N TYR A 72 -1.26 10.74 3.32
CA TYR A 72 -2.41 10.38 2.48
C TYR A 72 -3.53 11.44 2.66
N GLU A 73 -4.39 11.62 1.67
CA GLU A 73 -5.45 12.66 1.73
C GLU A 73 -6.72 12.15 2.39
N THR A 74 -7.21 11.00 1.94
CA THR A 74 -8.47 10.43 2.41
C THR A 74 -8.38 8.92 2.50
N VAL A 75 -9.08 8.33 3.48
CA VAL A 75 -9.25 6.89 3.58
C VAL A 75 -10.46 6.49 2.72
N ARG A 76 -10.24 5.62 1.74
CA ARG A 76 -11.32 5.09 0.88
C ARG A 76 -11.76 3.71 1.35
N ASN A 77 -13.03 3.39 1.10
CA ASN A 77 -13.61 2.11 1.44
C ASN A 77 -13.81 1.27 0.17
N SER A 78 -13.06 0.17 0.05
CA SER A 78 -13.23 -0.81 -1.04
C SER A 78 -14.46 -1.69 -0.86
N LYS A 79 -15.12 -1.65 0.31
CA LYS A 79 -16.20 -2.57 0.72
C LYS A 79 -15.90 -4.03 0.47
N CYS A 80 -14.62 -4.40 0.32
CA CYS A 80 -14.22 -5.72 -0.11
C CYS A 80 -14.89 -6.23 -1.42
N THR A 81 -15.18 -5.34 -2.37
CA THR A 81 -15.70 -5.71 -3.70
C THR A 81 -14.77 -5.24 -4.81
N ARG A 82 -14.83 -5.91 -5.97
CA ARG A 82 -14.07 -5.52 -7.17
C ARG A 82 -14.45 -4.13 -7.69
N THR A 83 -15.74 -3.80 -7.67
CA THR A 83 -16.24 -2.55 -8.24
C THR A 83 -15.94 -1.37 -7.34
N ASP A 84 -16.22 -1.48 -6.04
CA ASP A 84 -15.97 -0.40 -5.08
C ASP A 84 -14.47 -0.14 -4.91
N SER A 85 -13.61 -1.17 -5.04
CA SER A 85 -12.15 -0.98 -5.00
C SER A 85 -11.62 -0.20 -6.19
N LEU A 86 -12.13 -0.48 -7.39
CA LEU A 86 -11.75 0.24 -8.60
C LEU A 86 -12.27 1.67 -8.57
N ASP A 87 -13.52 1.88 -8.15
CA ASP A 87 -14.09 3.22 -7.98
C ASP A 87 -13.28 4.05 -6.97
N ALA A 88 -12.96 3.47 -5.81
CA ALA A 88 -12.08 4.09 -4.82
C ALA A 88 -10.71 4.48 -5.40
N PHE A 89 -10.09 3.58 -6.16
CA PHE A 89 -8.80 3.83 -6.81
C PHE A 89 -8.89 4.94 -7.87
N PHE A 90 -9.92 4.93 -8.72
CA PHE A 90 -10.12 5.95 -9.75
C PHE A 90 -10.41 7.31 -9.16
N VAL A 91 -11.30 7.39 -8.17
CA VAL A 91 -11.60 8.65 -7.48
C VAL A 91 -10.33 9.22 -6.85
N ASP A 92 -9.51 8.39 -6.20
CA ASP A 92 -8.30 8.88 -5.54
C ASP A 92 -7.17 9.25 -6.52
N THR A 93 -7.04 8.51 -7.62
CA THR A 93 -5.98 8.72 -8.62
C THR A 93 -6.31 9.83 -9.62
N GLN A 94 -7.57 9.90 -10.06
CA GLN A 94 -8.02 10.86 -11.09
C GLN A 94 -8.61 12.14 -10.50
N SER A 95 -9.30 12.06 -9.36
CA SER A 95 -9.91 13.23 -8.72
C SER A 95 -9.06 13.81 -7.59
N GLY A 96 -7.95 13.16 -7.23
CA GLY A 96 -7.03 13.64 -6.21
C GLY A 96 -6.34 14.95 -6.63
N ALA A 97 -6.11 15.84 -5.66
CA ALA A 97 -5.41 17.10 -5.91
C ALA A 97 -3.91 16.89 -6.17
N SER A 98 -3.37 15.75 -5.75
CA SER A 98 -1.94 15.45 -5.76
C SER A 98 -1.68 14.06 -6.36
N PRO A 99 -0.65 13.92 -7.24
CA PRO A 99 -0.30 12.64 -7.83
C PRO A 99 0.10 11.63 -6.73
N LYS A 100 -0.46 10.42 -6.80
CA LYS A 100 -0.20 9.34 -5.85
C LYS A 100 0.98 8.51 -6.34
N ILE A 101 1.95 8.24 -5.47
CA ILE A 101 3.11 7.39 -5.82
C ILE A 101 2.86 5.91 -5.56
N ALA A 102 1.93 5.61 -4.66
CA ALA A 102 1.60 4.26 -4.22
C ALA A 102 0.15 4.18 -3.75
N VAL A 103 -0.38 2.96 -3.71
CA VAL A 103 -1.65 2.62 -3.06
C VAL A 103 -1.37 1.60 -1.97
N VAL A 104 -1.78 1.91 -0.74
CA VAL A 104 -1.74 1.00 0.40
C VAL A 104 -3.16 0.45 0.60
N GLY A 105 -3.37 -0.84 0.36
CA GLY A 105 -4.70 -1.45 0.29
C GLY A 105 -4.80 -2.62 -0.71
N CYS A 106 -5.97 -3.21 -0.95
CA CYS A 106 -7.31 -2.91 -0.43
C CYS A 106 -7.71 -3.79 0.77
N GLY A 107 -6.73 -4.48 1.37
CA GLY A 107 -6.93 -5.40 2.49
C GLY A 107 -7.36 -6.79 2.04
N CYS A 108 -8.53 -6.95 1.43
CA CYS A 108 -9.01 -8.28 1.00
C CYS A 108 -8.72 -8.59 -0.47
N SER A 109 -8.58 -9.87 -0.82
CA SER A 109 -8.27 -10.33 -2.19
C SER A 109 -9.22 -9.80 -3.28
N PRO A 110 -10.56 -9.91 -3.19
CA PRO A 110 -11.45 -9.49 -4.27
C PRO A 110 -11.40 -7.98 -4.56
N ALA A 111 -10.89 -7.18 -3.62
CA ALA A 111 -10.66 -5.75 -3.80
C ALA A 111 -9.22 -5.41 -4.22
N THR A 112 -8.23 -6.21 -3.80
CA THR A 112 -6.81 -5.96 -4.09
C THR A 112 -6.44 -6.36 -5.51
N GLU A 113 -6.88 -7.53 -5.97
CA GLU A 113 -6.57 -8.08 -7.31
C GLU A 113 -6.88 -7.11 -8.47
N PRO A 114 -8.10 -6.53 -8.58
CA PRO A 114 -8.41 -5.66 -9.72
C PRO A 114 -7.61 -4.35 -9.70
N VAL A 115 -7.24 -3.84 -8.52
CA VAL A 115 -6.39 -2.64 -8.41
C VAL A 115 -4.97 -2.98 -8.86
N ALA A 116 -4.44 -4.15 -8.51
CA ALA A 116 -3.10 -4.61 -8.90
C ALA A 116 -3.00 -4.78 -10.42
N GLU A 117 -4.07 -5.31 -11.01
CA GLU A 117 -4.17 -5.51 -12.44
C GLU A 117 -4.06 -4.20 -13.23
N ILE A 118 -4.52 -3.06 -12.69
CA ILE A 118 -4.58 -1.80 -13.43
C ILE A 118 -3.58 -0.73 -12.95
N SER A 119 -3.07 -0.80 -11.71
CA SER A 119 -2.31 0.31 -11.10
C SER A 119 -1.05 0.70 -11.89
N HIS A 120 -0.45 -0.27 -12.60
CA HIS A 120 0.72 -0.06 -13.43
C HIS A 120 0.48 0.91 -14.60
N HIS A 121 -0.77 1.09 -15.06
CA HIS A 121 -1.11 2.07 -16.10
C HIS A 121 -0.87 3.53 -15.64
N TRP A 122 -0.84 3.77 -14.33
CA TRP A 122 -0.54 5.08 -13.73
C TRP A 122 0.85 5.13 -13.08
N ASN A 123 1.68 4.10 -13.26
CA ASN A 123 2.97 3.95 -12.57
C ASN A 123 2.83 4.01 -11.02
N ILE A 124 1.72 3.46 -10.50
CA ILE A 124 1.43 3.42 -9.07
C ILE A 124 1.75 2.03 -8.53
N THR A 125 2.66 1.99 -7.55
CA THR A 125 2.99 0.75 -6.84
C THR A 125 1.90 0.41 -5.83
N GLN A 126 1.41 -0.83 -5.82
CA GLN A 126 0.46 -1.27 -4.80
C GLN A 126 1.17 -1.96 -3.63
N ILE A 127 0.67 -1.76 -2.42
CA ILE A 127 1.14 -2.40 -1.20
C ILE A 127 -0.08 -2.98 -0.49
N SER A 128 -0.20 -4.31 -0.51
CA SER A 128 -1.26 -5.02 0.21
C SER A 128 -0.72 -5.61 1.51
N PHE A 129 -1.51 -5.50 2.58
CA PHE A 129 -1.13 -5.98 3.92
C PHE A 129 -1.89 -7.25 4.36
N ALA A 130 -2.94 -7.66 3.65
CA ALA A 130 -3.80 -8.78 4.08
C ALA A 130 -4.38 -9.65 2.96
N ALA A 131 -4.19 -9.31 1.69
CA ALA A 131 -4.77 -10.09 0.60
C ALA A 131 -3.95 -11.37 0.33
N GLY A 132 -4.64 -12.51 0.29
CA GLY A 132 -4.11 -13.74 -0.28
C GLY A 132 -4.32 -13.73 -1.79
N LEU A 133 -3.30 -13.34 -2.55
CA LEU A 133 -3.36 -13.32 -4.02
C LEU A 133 -3.00 -14.69 -4.59
N SER A 134 -3.68 -15.12 -5.65
CA SER A 134 -3.37 -16.37 -6.35
C SER A 134 -2.03 -16.29 -7.10
N VAL A 135 -1.36 -17.43 -7.30
CA VAL A 135 0.00 -17.55 -7.85
C VAL A 135 0.16 -16.90 -9.24
N ALA A 136 -0.90 -16.85 -10.05
CA ALA A 136 -0.88 -16.24 -11.38
C ALA A 136 -0.67 -14.71 -11.33
N GLN A 137 -1.13 -14.03 -10.27
CA GLN A 137 -0.94 -12.59 -10.09
C GLN A 137 0.41 -12.23 -9.45
N ARG A 138 1.22 -13.24 -9.10
CA ARG A 138 2.56 -13.04 -8.52
C ARG A 138 3.58 -12.55 -9.55
N GLN A 139 3.32 -12.75 -10.85
CA GLN A 139 4.19 -12.34 -11.95
C GLN A 139 3.92 -10.92 -12.47
N VAL A 140 2.77 -10.32 -12.11
CA VAL A 140 2.51 -8.89 -12.34
C VAL A 140 3.03 -8.17 -11.11
N GLU A 141 4.17 -7.52 -11.29
CA GLU A 141 5.03 -6.92 -10.29
C GLU A 141 4.28 -6.11 -9.21
N VAL A 142 4.20 -6.69 -8.00
CA VAL A 142 3.85 -5.96 -6.77
C VAL A 142 4.91 -6.29 -5.71
N GLN A 143 6.08 -5.66 -5.85
CA GLN A 143 6.98 -5.39 -4.72
C GLN A 143 6.19 -4.42 -3.81
N VAL A 144 5.69 -4.74 -2.62
CA VAL A 144 6.24 -5.53 -1.53
C VAL A 144 5.07 -6.14 -0.76
N LEU A 145 4.78 -7.43 -0.98
CA LEU A 145 3.94 -8.20 -0.06
C LEU A 145 4.82 -8.58 1.15
N PHE A 146 4.80 -7.77 2.21
CA PHE A 146 5.28 -8.27 3.51
C PHE A 146 4.29 -9.35 3.95
N PRO A 147 4.69 -10.62 4.11
CA PRO A 147 3.80 -11.69 4.50
C PRO A 147 3.54 -11.56 6.01
N TYR A 148 2.70 -10.60 6.42
CA TYR A 148 2.12 -10.61 7.76
C TYR A 148 0.88 -11.51 7.83
N HIS A 149 0.30 -11.85 6.68
CA HIS A 149 -0.71 -12.91 6.58
C HIS A 149 -0.12 -14.08 5.79
N SER A 150 -0.17 -15.28 6.38
CA SER A 150 0.27 -16.50 5.70
C SER A 150 -0.45 -16.60 4.37
N HIS A 151 0.33 -16.73 3.29
CA HIS A 151 -0.21 -17.14 2.00
C HIS A 151 -1.15 -18.35 2.19
N ASP A 152 -2.20 -18.44 1.36
CA ASP A 152 -2.83 -19.72 1.00
C ASP A 152 -1.85 -20.61 0.20
N VAL A 153 -0.60 -20.73 0.67
CA VAL A 153 0.05 -22.04 0.62
C VAL A 153 -0.89 -22.90 1.44
N LYS A 154 -1.52 -23.92 0.80
CA LYS A 154 -2.15 -24.99 1.56
C LYS A 154 -1.16 -25.44 2.62
N LEU A 155 -1.32 -24.96 3.84
CA LEU A 155 -0.95 -25.70 5.02
C LEU A 155 -1.82 -26.94 4.89
N CYS A 156 -1.29 -27.99 4.26
CA CYS A 156 -1.75 -29.33 4.54
C CYS A 156 -1.58 -29.46 6.06
N PRO A 157 -2.66 -29.39 6.86
CA PRO A 157 -2.50 -29.46 8.29
C PRO A 157 -1.97 -30.86 8.53
N GLY A 158 -0.87 -30.97 9.26
CA GLY A 158 -0.44 -32.24 9.82
C GLY A 158 -1.64 -32.88 10.51
N HIS A 159 -2.20 -33.90 9.87
CA HIS A 159 -3.16 -34.77 10.52
C HIS A 159 -2.34 -35.69 11.42
N PRO A 160 -2.42 -35.59 12.76
CA PRO A 160 -1.89 -36.66 13.59
C PRO A 160 -2.67 -37.92 13.22
N ARG A 161 -1.95 -38.94 12.77
CA ARG A 161 -2.50 -40.28 12.55
C ARG A 161 -3.12 -40.76 13.88
N SER A 162 -4.44 -40.74 13.97
CA SER A 162 -5.17 -41.59 14.91
C SER A 162 -6.03 -42.56 14.09
N PRO A 163 -5.91 -43.87 14.32
CA PRO A 163 -6.62 -44.86 13.53
C PRO A 163 -7.98 -45.11 14.17
N GLN A 164 -9.08 -44.77 13.50
CA GLN A 164 -10.30 -45.58 13.55
C GLN A 164 -11.39 -45.12 12.56
N GLN A 165 -11.70 -46.09 11.70
CA GLN A 165 -12.98 -46.39 11.06
C GLN A 165 -13.58 -45.42 10.03
N VAL A 166 -13.41 -45.89 8.80
CA VAL A 166 -14.39 -45.85 7.71
C VAL A 166 -15.82 -45.87 8.24
N GLN A 167 -16.55 -44.80 7.96
CA GLN A 167 -17.99 -44.87 7.71
C GLN A 167 -18.29 -43.90 6.57
N LEU A 168 -18.53 -44.44 5.37
CA LEU A 168 -19.08 -43.68 4.25
C LEU A 168 -20.49 -43.23 4.65
N GLU A 169 -20.71 -41.92 4.74
CA GLU A 169 -22.04 -41.34 4.62
C GLU A 169 -22.09 -40.45 3.38
N THR A 170 -22.98 -40.84 2.48
CA THR A 170 -23.28 -40.21 1.20
C THR A 170 -24.06 -38.92 1.46
N THR A 171 -23.47 -37.75 1.24
CA THR A 171 -24.23 -36.50 1.17
C THR A 171 -23.57 -35.54 0.19
N GLY A 172 -24.32 -35.18 -0.85
CA GLY A 172 -23.86 -34.38 -1.98
C GLY A 172 -23.33 -33.01 -1.57
N ARG A 173 -22.10 -32.70 -1.97
CA ARG A 173 -21.54 -31.35 -1.89
C ARG A 173 -21.97 -30.60 -3.15
N LEU A 174 -22.84 -29.60 -2.98
CA LEU A 174 -23.11 -28.61 -4.02
C LEU A 174 -21.81 -27.88 -4.32
N HIS A 175 -21.22 -28.20 -5.47
CA HIS A 175 -20.13 -27.45 -6.06
C HIS A 175 -20.74 -26.17 -6.62
N SER A 176 -20.50 -25.02 -5.99
CA SER A 176 -20.38 -23.78 -6.77
C SER A 176 -18.98 -23.84 -7.39
N GLU A 177 -18.94 -23.88 -8.71
CA GLU A 177 -17.75 -24.00 -9.54
C GLU A 177 -16.95 -22.67 -9.48
N PRO A 178 -15.66 -22.70 -9.08
CA PRO A 178 -14.65 -21.96 -9.80
C PRO A 178 -13.72 -22.94 -10.51
N GLU A 179 -13.23 -22.50 -11.65
CA GLU A 179 -12.58 -23.26 -12.71
C GLU A 179 -11.62 -24.37 -12.26
N ARG A 180 -11.68 -25.49 -13.01
CA ARG A 180 -10.71 -26.59 -13.00
C ARG A 180 -9.27 -26.06 -12.90
N LEU A 181 -8.58 -26.43 -11.83
CA LEU A 181 -7.13 -26.55 -11.83
C LEU A 181 -6.75 -28.00 -11.57
N SER A 182 -6.00 -28.51 -12.52
CA SER A 182 -5.48 -29.86 -12.70
C SER A 182 -5.01 -30.50 -11.39
N ASN A 183 -5.32 -31.78 -11.26
CA ASN A 183 -4.71 -32.69 -10.32
C ASN A 183 -3.24 -32.88 -10.71
N ASP A 184 -2.30 -32.19 -10.07
CA ASP A 184 -0.88 -32.58 -10.10
C ASP A 184 -0.25 -32.27 -8.72
N CYS A 185 -0.38 -33.23 -7.82
CA CYS A 185 0.50 -33.41 -6.66
C CYS A 185 0.81 -34.91 -6.62
N GLU A 186 1.84 -35.30 -7.36
CA GLU A 186 2.57 -36.56 -7.15
C GLU A 186 3.70 -36.33 -6.14
#